data_AF-F3QV46-F1
#
_entry.id   AF-F3QV46-F1
#
_cell.length_a   1.000
_cell.length_b   1.000
_cell.length_c   1.000
_cell.angle_alpha   90.00
_cell.angle_beta   90.00
_cell.angle_gamma   90.00
#
_symmetry.space_group_name_H-M   'P 1'
#
loop_
_entity.id
_entity.type
_entity.pdbx_description
1 polymer ?
#
loop_
_entity_poly.entity_id
_entity_poly.type
_entity_poly.pdbx_seq_one_letter_code
_entity_poly.pdbx_strand_id
1 'polypeptide(L)'
;MKYGTNSKFKDMDYKLDYMERLFAKISKKKTESYVISRIWHQLDDDRVKFVVQQYIRRTQDKYALADLYLPQLNIFIEINEPFHKNNTEIDKIRNEEILNITNSKPIIIDCDNNIQEIHHQITDVVSLIKQCIQEMGDNFQPWDDVSTLSVEYHRNKGYLKVDDNECLRTTDDVAETFGTKPKHRGFLRASGAAVPNKKNEIIWWPNTEHRLWCNELSEDGMFIYEYPKAENKRTAHLKQWLSAPEETRITFLRYKDDLGFCFYRFVGVFNLNKEKSIKENKCVWERVSNTYQLNV
;
A
#
# COMPACT_ATOMS: atom_id res chain seq x y z
N MET A 1 0.18 23.04 -19.53
CA MET A 1 -0.42 22.63 -18.25
C MET A 1 0.69 22.39 -17.23
N LYS A 2 0.69 23.18 -16.15
CA LYS A 2 1.73 23.14 -15.10
C LYS A 2 1.43 21.99 -14.14
N TYR A 3 2.25 20.93 -14.15
CA TYR A 3 2.31 19.99 -13.01
C TYR A 3 3.34 20.53 -12.01
N GLY A 4 2.92 21.49 -11.19
CA GLY A 4 3.65 21.83 -9.98
C GLY A 4 3.47 20.67 -9.00
N THR A 5 4.57 20.03 -8.59
CA THR A 5 4.52 19.06 -7.50
C THR A 5 4.17 19.80 -6.21
N ASN A 6 2.92 19.60 -5.81
CA ASN A 6 2.26 20.18 -4.64
C ASN A 6 3.09 19.97 -3.37
N SER A 7 3.64 21.07 -2.84
CA SER A 7 3.98 21.24 -1.43
C SER A 7 2.77 21.03 -0.50
N LYS A 8 1.54 20.95 -1.04
CA LYS A 8 0.29 20.72 -0.28
C LYS A 8 0.14 19.31 0.31
N PHE A 9 0.86 18.31 -0.19
CA PHE A 9 0.69 16.92 0.29
C PHE A 9 1.42 16.63 1.60
N LYS A 10 2.30 17.54 2.06
CA LYS A 10 3.02 17.33 3.33
C LYS A 10 2.09 17.48 4.55
N ASP A 11 1.00 18.23 4.40
CA ASP A 11 0.09 18.58 5.49
C ASP A 11 -1.34 18.03 5.32
N MET A 12 -1.60 17.24 4.27
CA MET A 12 -2.92 16.62 4.12
C MET A 12 -3.03 15.41 5.03
N ASP A 13 -4.05 15.42 5.88
CA ASP A 13 -4.44 14.30 6.72
C ASP A 13 -4.55 13.02 5.87
N TYR A 14 -3.87 11.95 6.30
CA TYR A 14 -3.83 10.70 5.54
C TYR A 14 -5.21 10.07 5.38
N LYS A 15 -6.04 10.11 6.43
CA LYS A 15 -7.39 9.54 6.36
C LYS A 15 -8.24 10.31 5.37
N LEU A 16 -8.10 11.65 5.32
CA LEU A 16 -8.78 12.47 4.31
C LEU A 16 -8.37 12.07 2.88
N ASP A 17 -7.06 12.04 2.56
CA ASP A 17 -6.58 11.65 1.22
C ASP A 17 -7.04 10.22 0.87
N TYR A 18 -7.06 9.33 1.86
CA TYR A 18 -7.50 7.94 1.70
C TYR A 18 -8.97 7.89 1.29
N MET A 19 -9.83 8.58 2.03
CA MET A 19 -11.26 8.61 1.73
C MET A 19 -11.56 9.31 0.40
N GLU A 20 -10.86 10.42 0.07
CA GLU A 20 -11.00 11.10 -1.22
C GLU A 20 -10.69 10.14 -2.40
N ARG A 21 -9.59 9.39 -2.30
CA ARG A 21 -9.21 8.42 -3.34
C ARG A 21 -10.14 7.22 -3.40
N LEU A 22 -10.60 6.74 -2.24
CA LEU A 22 -11.58 5.66 -2.15
C LEU A 22 -12.87 6.04 -2.89
N PHE A 23 -13.44 7.20 -2.59
CA PHE A 23 -14.65 7.67 -3.28
C PHE A 23 -14.42 7.98 -4.76
N ALA A 24 -13.25 8.50 -5.12
CA ALA A 24 -12.88 8.66 -6.53
C ALA A 24 -12.82 7.33 -7.28
N LYS A 25 -12.28 6.26 -6.66
CA LYS A 25 -12.18 4.91 -7.24
C LYS A 25 -13.56 4.30 -7.53
N ILE A 26 -14.52 4.46 -6.62
CA ILE A 26 -15.88 3.90 -6.78
C ILE A 26 -16.86 4.83 -7.49
N SER A 27 -16.46 6.07 -7.83
CA SER A 27 -17.34 7.09 -8.42
C SER A 27 -18.14 6.66 -9.66
N LYS A 28 -17.62 5.73 -10.46
CA LYS A 28 -18.29 5.20 -11.66
C LYS A 28 -19.40 4.18 -11.36
N LYS A 29 -19.40 3.61 -10.16
CA LYS A 29 -20.39 2.64 -9.69
C LYS A 29 -21.44 3.38 -8.87
N LYS A 30 -22.49 3.84 -9.54
CA LYS A 30 -23.43 4.83 -9.01
C LYS A 30 -24.09 4.38 -7.70
N THR A 31 -24.61 3.15 -7.68
CA THR A 31 -25.33 2.59 -6.53
C THR A 31 -24.37 2.28 -5.39
N GLU A 32 -23.26 1.58 -5.67
CA GLU A 32 -22.21 1.31 -4.67
C GLU A 32 -21.70 2.59 -4.02
N SER A 33 -21.36 3.61 -4.82
CA SER A 33 -20.87 4.90 -4.34
C SER A 33 -21.89 5.62 -3.45
N TYR A 34 -23.17 5.59 -3.82
CA TYR A 34 -24.24 6.18 -3.02
C TYR A 34 -24.38 5.51 -1.66
N VAL A 35 -24.45 4.17 -1.64
CA VAL A 35 -24.63 3.39 -0.41
C VAL A 35 -23.40 3.54 0.50
N ILE A 36 -22.19 3.36 -0.03
CA ILE A 36 -20.94 3.44 0.75
C ILE A 36 -20.74 4.84 1.33
N SER A 37 -20.99 5.90 0.54
CA SER A 37 -20.89 7.28 1.04
C SER A 37 -21.91 7.57 2.14
N ARG A 38 -23.14 7.06 2.01
CA ARG A 38 -24.16 7.23 3.06
C ARG A 38 -23.79 6.49 4.34
N ILE A 39 -23.28 5.26 4.25
CA ILE A 39 -22.78 4.52 5.43
C ILE A 39 -21.67 5.32 6.11
N TRP A 40 -20.66 5.79 5.35
CA TRP A 40 -19.56 6.60 5.90
C TRP A 40 -20.06 7.84 6.66
N HIS A 41 -20.93 8.64 6.04
CA HIS A 41 -21.42 9.88 6.64
C HIS A 41 -22.39 9.66 7.80
N GLN A 42 -23.18 8.58 7.83
CA GLN A 42 -24.08 8.28 8.95
C GLN A 42 -23.36 7.59 10.11
N LEU A 43 -22.33 6.79 9.82
CA LEU A 43 -21.49 6.19 10.82
C LEU A 43 -20.78 7.28 11.63
N ASP A 44 -20.19 8.26 10.92
CA ASP A 44 -19.49 9.42 11.50
C ASP A 44 -18.44 9.01 12.55
N ASP A 45 -17.67 7.96 12.22
CA ASP A 45 -16.64 7.39 13.07
C ASP A 45 -15.40 7.03 12.23
N ASP A 46 -14.42 7.91 12.23
CA ASP A 46 -13.18 7.77 11.44
C ASP A 46 -12.21 6.72 12.02
N ARG A 47 -12.59 6.06 13.13
CA ARG A 47 -11.86 4.91 13.68
C ARG A 47 -12.14 3.63 12.89
N VAL A 48 -13.16 3.61 12.03
CA VAL A 48 -13.47 2.46 11.17
C VAL A 48 -12.91 2.67 9.77
N LYS A 49 -12.06 1.74 9.31
CA LYS A 49 -11.47 1.82 7.97
C LYS A 49 -12.42 1.23 6.95
N PHE A 50 -12.63 1.92 5.84
CA PHE A 50 -13.42 1.43 4.72
C PHE A 50 -12.48 0.86 3.67
N VAL A 51 -12.67 -0.40 3.29
CA VAL A 51 -11.93 -1.03 2.18
C VAL A 51 -12.92 -1.45 1.11
N VAL A 52 -12.76 -0.92 -0.10
CA VAL A 52 -13.69 -1.20 -1.21
C VAL A 52 -13.12 -2.23 -2.17
N GLN A 53 -14.01 -3.03 -2.77
CA GLN A 53 -13.64 -4.02 -3.80
C GLN A 53 -12.58 -5.01 -3.28
N GLN A 54 -12.77 -5.51 -2.06
CA GLN A 54 -11.81 -6.42 -1.44
C GLN A 54 -11.91 -7.80 -2.10
N TYR A 55 -10.79 -8.28 -2.66
CA TYR A 55 -10.66 -9.66 -3.12
C TYR A 55 -10.50 -10.61 -1.92
N ILE A 56 -11.36 -11.62 -1.86
CA ILE A 56 -11.30 -12.69 -0.86
C ILE A 56 -10.85 -13.95 -1.60
N ARG A 57 -9.66 -14.44 -1.25
CA ARG A 57 -9.00 -15.59 -1.90
C ARG A 57 -9.72 -16.88 -1.52
N ARG A 58 -10.22 -17.63 -2.51
CA ARG A 58 -10.90 -18.92 -2.32
C ARG A 58 -9.92 -20.09 -2.40
N THR A 59 -10.36 -21.29 -2.01
CA THR A 59 -9.67 -22.55 -2.35
C THR A 59 -9.77 -22.80 -3.85
N GLN A 60 -8.63 -23.04 -4.51
CA GLN A 60 -8.49 -23.29 -5.96
C GLN A 60 -9.01 -22.16 -6.88
N ASP A 61 -8.20 -21.10 -7.01
CA ASP A 61 -8.17 -20.12 -8.11
C ASP A 61 -9.43 -19.30 -8.43
N LYS A 62 -10.41 -19.25 -7.53
CA LYS A 62 -11.58 -18.34 -7.64
C LYS A 62 -11.49 -17.22 -6.60
N TYR A 63 -12.10 -16.05 -6.87
CA TYR A 63 -12.07 -14.88 -5.98
C TYR A 63 -13.47 -14.31 -5.77
N ALA A 64 -13.86 -14.04 -4.52
CA ALA A 64 -15.09 -13.29 -4.21
C ALA A 64 -14.74 -11.81 -4.04
N LEU A 65 -15.63 -10.91 -4.48
CA LEU A 65 -15.47 -9.47 -4.35
C LEU A 65 -16.56 -8.95 -3.43
N ALA A 66 -16.17 -8.38 -2.29
CA ALA A 66 -17.07 -7.62 -1.42
C ALA A 66 -16.99 -6.13 -1.79
N ASP A 67 -18.13 -5.45 -1.82
CA ASP A 67 -18.19 -4.04 -2.21
C ASP A 67 -17.58 -3.13 -1.13
N LEU A 68 -17.85 -3.45 0.13
CA LEU A 68 -17.26 -2.81 1.30
C LEU A 68 -16.85 -3.84 2.36
N TYR A 69 -15.64 -3.68 2.88
CA TYR A 69 -15.08 -4.44 3.99
C TYR A 69 -14.62 -3.50 5.10
N LEU A 70 -14.96 -3.83 6.35
CA LEU A 70 -14.58 -3.10 7.56
C LEU A 70 -13.62 -3.98 8.39
N PRO A 71 -12.28 -3.82 8.23
CA PRO A 71 -11.31 -4.76 8.77
C PRO A 71 -11.35 -4.90 10.30
N GLN A 72 -11.55 -3.80 11.02
CA GLN A 72 -11.58 -3.78 12.47
C GLN A 72 -12.69 -4.66 13.06
N LEU A 73 -13.77 -4.83 12.32
CA LEU A 73 -14.99 -5.52 12.76
C LEU A 73 -15.20 -6.86 12.04
N ASN A 74 -14.36 -7.19 11.05
CA ASN A 74 -14.55 -8.32 10.14
C ASN A 74 -15.96 -8.34 9.49
N ILE A 75 -16.47 -7.16 9.12
CA ILE A 75 -17.79 -6.99 8.50
C ILE A 75 -17.64 -6.82 6.99
N PHE A 76 -18.40 -7.61 6.23
CA PHE A 76 -18.52 -7.52 4.78
C PHE A 76 -19.91 -7.01 4.42
N ILE A 77 -19.98 -6.06 3.49
CA ILE A 77 -21.23 -5.50 2.97
C ILE A 77 -21.25 -5.67 1.45
N GLU A 78 -22.34 -6.24 0.95
CA GLU A 78 -22.60 -6.49 -0.46
C GLU A 78 -23.80 -5.66 -0.91
N ILE A 79 -23.67 -4.99 -2.05
CA ILE A 79 -24.64 -4.04 -2.59
C ILE A 79 -25.27 -4.67 -3.81
N ASN A 80 -26.49 -5.17 -3.65
CA ASN A 80 -27.18 -5.91 -4.71
C ASN A 80 -27.94 -4.95 -5.63
N GLU A 81 -27.45 -4.75 -6.86
CA GLU A 81 -28.10 -3.91 -7.86
C GLU A 81 -29.15 -4.70 -8.70
N PRO A 82 -30.26 -4.06 -9.12
CA PRO A 82 -31.36 -4.71 -9.86
C PRO A 82 -30.93 -5.52 -11.10
N PHE A 83 -29.86 -5.08 -11.77
CA PHE A 83 -29.38 -5.64 -13.03
C PHE A 83 -28.58 -6.95 -12.87
N HIS A 84 -28.36 -7.43 -11.64
CA HIS A 84 -27.64 -8.70 -11.36
C HIS A 84 -28.55 -9.91 -11.10
N LYS A 85 -29.89 -9.77 -11.15
CA LYS A 85 -30.86 -10.85 -10.85
C LYS A 85 -30.75 -12.13 -11.70
N ASN A 86 -29.97 -12.15 -12.78
CA ASN A 86 -29.74 -13.35 -13.58
C ASN A 86 -28.63 -14.28 -13.05
N ASN A 87 -27.98 -13.97 -11.91
CA ASN A 87 -26.85 -14.75 -11.36
C ASN A 87 -27.05 -15.22 -9.90
N THR A 88 -28.29 -15.47 -9.48
CA THR A 88 -28.65 -15.82 -8.09
C THR A 88 -27.92 -17.04 -7.50
N GLU A 89 -27.53 -18.02 -8.31
CA GLU A 89 -26.72 -19.17 -7.84
C GLU A 89 -25.25 -18.78 -7.59
N ILE A 90 -24.68 -17.91 -8.43
CA ILE A 90 -23.30 -17.45 -8.30
C ILE A 90 -23.16 -16.57 -7.04
N ASP A 91 -24.16 -15.73 -6.76
CA ASP A 91 -24.17 -14.87 -5.57
C ASP A 91 -24.39 -15.66 -4.27
N LYS A 92 -25.21 -16.71 -4.27
CA LYS A 92 -25.37 -17.60 -3.11
C LYS A 92 -24.08 -18.36 -2.80
N ILE A 93 -23.48 -18.98 -3.82
CA ILE A 93 -22.20 -19.68 -3.67
C ILE A 93 -21.11 -18.71 -3.18
N ARG A 94 -21.09 -17.48 -3.70
CA ARG A 94 -20.17 -16.41 -3.25
C ARG A 94 -20.34 -16.11 -1.76
N ASN A 95 -21.57 -15.92 -1.28
CA ASN A 95 -21.85 -15.56 0.11
C ASN A 95 -21.52 -16.69 1.11
N GLU A 96 -21.80 -17.93 0.74
CA GLU A 96 -21.40 -19.12 1.53
C GLU A 96 -19.88 -19.30 1.56
N GLU A 97 -19.17 -18.96 0.49
CA GLU A 97 -17.72 -19.03 0.43
C GLU A 97 -17.04 -17.95 1.28
N ILE A 98 -17.57 -16.72 1.31
CA ILE A 98 -17.07 -15.67 2.22
C ILE A 98 -17.23 -16.14 3.67
N LEU A 99 -18.40 -16.67 4.04
CA LEU A 99 -18.65 -17.24 5.37
C LEU A 99 -17.59 -18.31 5.73
N ASN A 100 -17.28 -19.22 4.82
CA ASN A 100 -16.32 -20.29 5.08
C ASN A 100 -14.86 -19.81 5.25
N ILE A 101 -14.49 -18.69 4.62
CA ILE A 101 -13.12 -18.15 4.67
C ILE A 101 -12.93 -17.18 5.84
N THR A 102 -13.93 -16.34 6.10
CA THR A 102 -13.82 -15.23 7.04
C THR A 102 -14.56 -15.50 8.35
N ASN A 103 -15.30 -16.61 8.45
CA ASN A 103 -16.26 -16.92 9.50
C ASN A 103 -17.31 -15.81 9.72
N SER A 104 -17.53 -14.95 8.71
CA SER A 104 -18.43 -13.80 8.78
C SER A 104 -19.32 -13.76 7.54
N LYS A 105 -20.64 -13.68 7.75
CA LYS A 105 -21.61 -13.63 6.65
C LYS A 105 -21.71 -12.20 6.11
N PRO A 106 -21.63 -11.99 4.78
CA PRO A 106 -21.89 -10.69 4.20
C PRO A 106 -23.29 -10.18 4.53
N ILE A 107 -23.37 -8.90 4.87
CA ILE A 107 -24.63 -8.17 5.02
C ILE A 107 -25.02 -7.65 3.64
N ILE A 108 -26.23 -7.96 3.21
CA ILE A 108 -26.72 -7.59 1.88
C ILE A 108 -27.58 -6.33 2.01
N ILE A 109 -27.27 -5.32 1.20
CA ILE A 109 -28.13 -4.16 0.97
C ILE A 109 -28.81 -4.33 -0.39
N ASP A 110 -30.11 -4.58 -0.38
CA ASP A 110 -30.92 -4.77 -1.57
C ASP A 110 -31.38 -3.44 -2.16
N CYS A 111 -30.73 -3.04 -3.25
CA CYS A 111 -30.99 -1.82 -3.99
C CYS A 111 -32.05 -1.96 -5.11
N ASP A 112 -32.78 -3.08 -5.15
CA ASP A 112 -34.02 -3.20 -5.94
C ASP A 112 -35.23 -2.55 -5.26
N ASN A 113 -35.10 -2.18 -3.98
CA ASN A 113 -36.13 -1.49 -3.24
C ASN A 113 -36.17 0.02 -3.52
N ASN A 114 -37.22 0.68 -3.03
CA ASN A 114 -37.30 2.13 -3.08
C ASN A 114 -36.23 2.80 -2.18
N ILE A 115 -35.99 4.08 -2.41
CA ILE A 115 -34.93 4.84 -1.71
C ILE A 115 -35.12 4.86 -0.18
N GLN A 116 -36.36 4.87 0.33
CA GLN A 116 -36.63 4.86 1.77
C GLN A 116 -36.24 3.53 2.41
N GLU A 117 -36.54 2.41 1.74
CA GLU A 117 -36.15 1.08 2.20
C GLU A 117 -34.64 0.89 2.16
N ILE A 118 -33.97 1.39 1.11
CA ILE A 118 -32.50 1.40 1.04
C ILE A 118 -31.91 2.21 2.21
N HIS A 119 -32.52 3.35 2.57
CA HIS A 119 -32.08 4.14 3.72
C HIS A 119 -32.27 3.41 5.04
N HIS A 120 -33.35 2.64 5.18
CA HIS A 120 -33.61 1.85 6.38
C HIS A 120 -32.54 0.76 6.54
N GLN A 121 -32.28 -0.02 5.49
CA GLN A 121 -31.22 -1.04 5.47
C GLN A 121 -29.84 -0.44 5.82
N ILE A 122 -29.51 0.73 5.27
CA ILE A 122 -28.25 1.44 5.59
C ILE A 122 -28.22 1.85 7.07
N THR A 123 -29.33 2.31 7.62
CA THR A 123 -29.43 2.70 9.03
C THR A 123 -29.23 1.49 9.96
N ASP A 124 -29.78 0.33 9.59
CA ASP A 124 -29.60 -0.92 10.33
C ASP A 124 -28.14 -1.37 10.31
N VAL A 125 -27.49 -1.30 9.14
CA VAL A 125 -26.05 -1.58 9.00
C VAL A 125 -25.21 -0.66 9.88
N VAL A 126 -25.48 0.65 9.86
CA VAL A 126 -24.76 1.62 10.71
C VAL A 126 -24.98 1.32 12.20
N SER A 127 -26.20 0.96 12.59
CA SER A 127 -26.52 0.61 13.97
C SER A 127 -25.77 -0.65 14.42
N LEU A 128 -25.71 -1.67 13.56
CA LEU A 128 -24.94 -2.89 13.81
C LEU A 128 -23.44 -2.58 13.97
N ILE A 129 -22.86 -1.75 13.09
CA ILE A 129 -21.45 -1.34 13.19
C ILE A 129 -21.18 -0.68 14.55
N LYS A 130 -22.04 0.27 14.96
CA LYS A 130 -21.91 0.96 16.25
C LYS A 130 -22.04 -0.01 17.42
N GLN A 131 -22.96 -0.97 17.34
CA GLN A 131 -23.12 -2.02 18.35
C GLN A 131 -21.88 -2.90 18.45
N CYS A 132 -21.32 -3.38 17.33
CA CYS A 132 -20.09 -4.18 17.34
C CYS A 132 -18.91 -3.44 17.97
N ILE A 133 -18.75 -2.14 17.69
CA ILE A 133 -17.71 -1.31 18.33
C ILE A 133 -17.93 -1.25 19.84
N GLN A 134 -19.17 -1.07 20.29
CA GLN A 134 -19.51 -1.03 21.73
C GLN A 134 -19.25 -2.38 22.42
N GLU A 135 -19.60 -3.49 21.79
CA GLU A 135 -19.38 -4.85 22.31
C GLU A 135 -17.89 -5.20 22.42
N MET A 136 -17.06 -4.73 21.49
CA MET A 136 -15.62 -4.91 21.55
C MET A 136 -14.98 -4.12 22.69
N GLY A 137 -15.53 -2.96 23.05
CA GLY A 137 -15.01 -2.09 24.11
C GLY A 137 -13.53 -1.77 23.93
N ASP A 138 -12.72 -2.05 24.95
CA ASP A 138 -11.27 -1.82 24.93
C ASP A 138 -10.52 -2.72 23.93
N ASN A 139 -11.14 -3.79 23.44
CA ASN A 139 -10.55 -4.65 22.40
C ASN A 139 -10.67 -4.05 20.99
N PHE A 140 -11.49 -3.01 20.81
CA PHE A 140 -11.61 -2.34 19.51
C PHE A 140 -10.29 -1.63 19.16
N GLN A 141 -9.69 -2.04 18.04
CA GLN A 141 -8.48 -1.42 17.51
C GLN A 141 -8.85 -0.40 16.43
N PRO A 142 -8.70 0.92 16.69
CA PRO A 142 -9.03 1.96 15.72
C PRO A 142 -8.19 1.87 14.45
N TRP A 143 -8.69 2.45 13.37
CA TRP A 143 -7.91 2.71 12.17
C TRP A 143 -6.72 3.63 12.47
N ASP A 144 -5.52 3.04 12.46
CA ASP A 144 -4.28 3.74 12.72
C ASP A 144 -3.15 3.30 11.77
N ASP A 145 -3.41 3.36 10.46
CA ASP A 145 -2.33 3.15 9.49
C ASP A 145 -1.27 4.27 9.59
N VAL A 146 -1.66 5.45 10.10
CA VAL A 146 -0.80 6.64 10.14
C VAL A 146 0.38 6.44 11.07
N SER A 147 0.18 5.82 12.23
CA SER A 147 1.27 5.63 13.20
C SER A 147 2.41 4.83 12.59
N THR A 148 2.13 3.70 11.95
CA THR A 148 3.15 2.84 11.34
C THR A 148 3.81 3.44 10.09
N LEU A 149 3.21 4.47 9.50
CA LEU A 149 3.77 5.21 8.36
C LEU A 149 4.62 6.42 8.77
N SER A 150 4.78 6.68 10.07
CA SER A 150 5.46 7.87 10.60
C SER A 150 6.96 7.67 10.80
N VAL A 151 7.72 8.76 10.78
CA VAL A 151 9.15 8.75 11.10
C VAL A 151 9.37 8.37 12.55
N GLU A 152 8.55 8.89 13.47
CA GLU A 152 8.66 8.64 14.90
C GLU A 152 8.49 7.17 15.24
N TYR A 153 7.51 6.48 14.62
CA TYR A 153 7.31 5.05 14.83
C TYR A 153 8.57 4.24 14.53
N HIS A 154 9.17 4.43 13.36
CA HIS A 154 10.35 3.69 12.94
C HIS A 154 11.57 4.02 13.82
N ARG A 155 11.76 5.29 14.19
CA ARG A 155 12.85 5.70 15.09
C ARG A 155 12.68 5.13 16.50
N ASN A 156 11.47 5.18 17.05
CA ASN A 156 11.18 4.62 18.38
C ASN A 156 11.35 3.10 18.42
N LYS A 157 10.97 2.43 17.32
CA LYS A 157 11.21 0.99 17.13
C LYS A 157 12.70 0.66 17.07
N GLY A 158 13.53 1.55 16.53
CA GLY A 158 15.00 1.45 16.53
C GLY A 158 15.57 0.48 15.48
N TYR A 159 14.73 -0.22 14.72
CA TYR A 159 15.16 -1.11 13.65
C TYR A 159 14.11 -1.19 12.54
N LEU A 160 14.56 -1.66 11.38
CA LEU A 160 13.72 -1.99 10.22
C LEU A 160 13.81 -3.49 9.97
N LYS A 161 12.69 -4.13 9.63
CA LYS A 161 12.64 -5.56 9.28
C LYS A 161 11.69 -5.80 8.12
N VAL A 162 12.14 -6.59 7.12
CA VAL A 162 11.34 -6.87 5.91
C VAL A 162 9.98 -7.50 6.25
N ASP A 163 9.97 -8.47 7.17
CA ASP A 163 8.74 -9.20 7.54
C ASP A 163 7.68 -8.31 8.22
N ASP A 164 8.11 -7.18 8.80
CA ASP A 164 7.24 -6.24 9.49
C ASP A 164 6.57 -5.26 8.51
N ASN A 165 6.89 -5.35 7.20
CA ASN A 165 6.37 -4.52 6.12
C ASN A 165 6.54 -3.00 6.35
N GLU A 166 7.69 -2.58 6.89
CA GLU A 166 8.00 -1.17 7.16
C GLU A 166 7.80 -0.30 5.92
N CYS A 167 6.95 0.72 6.02
CA CYS A 167 6.57 1.58 4.90
C CYS A 167 6.54 3.04 5.32
N LEU A 168 7.01 3.91 4.42
CA LEU A 168 6.95 5.37 4.57
C LEU A 168 6.31 6.00 3.33
N ARG A 169 5.66 7.16 3.48
CA ARG A 169 4.91 7.79 2.38
C ARG A 169 5.80 8.51 1.39
N THR A 170 6.90 9.11 1.86
CA THR A 170 7.76 9.93 1.01
C THR A 170 9.23 9.61 1.19
N THR A 171 10.04 9.95 0.17
CA THR A 171 11.51 9.90 0.28
C THR A 171 12.04 10.85 1.35
N ASP A 172 11.32 11.93 1.65
CA ASP A 172 11.69 12.86 2.71
C ASP A 172 11.53 12.17 4.08
N ASP A 173 10.42 11.46 4.31
CA ASP A 173 10.20 10.65 5.53
C ASP A 173 11.21 9.51 5.65
N VAL A 174 11.52 8.84 4.53
CA VAL A 174 12.59 7.82 4.48
C VAL A 174 13.92 8.42 4.89
N ALA A 175 14.36 9.53 4.30
CA ALA A 175 15.62 10.16 4.69
C ALA A 175 15.60 10.66 6.13
N GLU A 176 14.47 11.24 6.57
CA GLU A 176 14.32 11.74 7.93
C GLU A 176 14.42 10.61 8.95
N THR A 177 13.90 9.41 8.66
CA THR A 177 14.08 8.22 9.53
C THR A 177 15.54 7.96 9.90
N PHE A 178 16.49 8.29 9.01
CA PHE A 178 17.93 8.13 9.21
C PHE A 178 18.63 9.40 9.72
N GLY A 179 17.89 10.45 10.05
CA GLY A 179 18.45 11.75 10.47
C GLY A 179 19.08 12.54 9.32
N THR A 180 18.67 12.30 8.08
CA THR A 180 19.21 12.98 6.89
C THR A 180 18.10 13.59 6.04
N LYS A 181 18.47 14.22 4.92
CA LYS A 181 17.54 14.81 3.95
C LYS A 181 17.92 14.38 2.53
N PRO A 182 16.94 14.17 1.63
CA PRO A 182 17.28 13.85 0.26
C PRO A 182 17.92 15.07 -0.42
N LYS A 183 18.86 14.82 -1.33
CA LYS A 183 19.45 15.88 -2.14
C LYS A 183 18.53 16.20 -3.32
N HIS A 184 18.03 17.43 -3.37
CA HIS A 184 17.18 17.93 -4.45
C HIS A 184 17.96 18.92 -5.31
N ARG A 185 17.97 18.75 -6.65
CA ARG A 185 18.55 19.71 -7.61
C ARG A 185 17.47 20.16 -8.59
N GLY A 186 16.76 21.23 -8.26
CA GLY A 186 15.60 21.69 -9.04
C GLY A 186 14.52 20.60 -9.09
N PHE A 187 14.10 20.21 -10.30
CA PHE A 187 13.13 19.12 -10.49
C PHE A 187 13.74 17.71 -10.37
N LEU A 188 15.07 17.59 -10.29
CA LEU A 188 15.75 16.29 -10.16
C LEU A 188 15.79 15.86 -8.70
N ARG A 189 15.10 14.75 -8.42
CA ARG A 189 15.17 14.05 -7.13
C ARG A 189 16.29 13.00 -7.21
N ALA A 190 17.20 13.00 -6.25
CA ALA A 190 18.18 11.93 -6.13
C ALA A 190 17.48 10.59 -5.86
N SER A 191 18.02 9.48 -6.37
CA SER A 191 17.52 8.11 -6.12
C SER A 191 18.00 7.52 -4.79
N GLY A 192 18.64 8.33 -3.95
CA GLY A 192 19.13 7.92 -2.63
C GLY A 192 19.75 9.07 -1.85
N ALA A 193 20.14 8.78 -0.61
CA ALA A 193 20.87 9.68 0.30
C ALA A 193 21.93 8.90 1.07
N ALA A 194 23.00 9.57 1.50
CA ALA A 194 23.99 8.94 2.37
C ALA A 194 23.42 8.75 3.78
N VAL A 195 23.74 7.63 4.42
CA VAL A 195 23.47 7.44 5.85
C VAL A 195 24.45 8.30 6.64
N PRO A 196 24.00 9.15 7.59
CA PRO A 196 24.89 9.95 8.41
C PRO A 196 25.97 9.10 9.11
N ASN A 197 27.21 9.61 9.11
CA ASN A 197 28.37 8.99 9.75
C ASN A 197 28.76 7.59 9.24
N LYS A 198 28.21 7.13 8.11
CA LYS A 198 28.57 5.85 7.49
C LYS A 198 28.98 6.02 6.04
N LYS A 199 30.30 5.97 5.78
CA LYS A 199 30.90 6.34 4.48
C LYS A 199 30.45 5.47 3.29
N ASN A 200 30.10 4.20 3.52
CA ASN A 200 29.78 3.24 2.46
C ASN A 200 28.32 2.77 2.50
N GLU A 201 27.48 3.42 3.30
CA GLU A 201 26.06 3.08 3.38
C GLU A 201 25.21 4.19 2.75
N ILE A 202 24.34 3.78 1.84
CA ILE A 202 23.35 4.67 1.24
C ILE A 202 21.94 4.15 1.50
N ILE A 203 21.03 5.09 1.69
CA ILE A 203 19.60 4.86 1.61
C ILE A 203 19.25 4.94 0.13
N TRP A 204 18.69 3.86 -0.42
CA TRP A 204 18.37 3.75 -1.84
C TRP A 204 16.86 3.57 -2.01
N TRP A 205 16.23 4.36 -2.87
CA TRP A 205 14.78 4.26 -3.14
C TRP A 205 14.48 4.07 -4.63
N PRO A 206 14.77 2.89 -5.18
CA PRO A 206 14.51 2.60 -6.58
C PRO A 206 13.01 2.66 -6.90
N ASN A 207 12.70 3.11 -8.12
CA ASN A 207 11.34 3.17 -8.63
C ASN A 207 11.14 2.10 -9.69
N THR A 208 10.23 1.15 -9.43
CA THR A 208 9.85 0.07 -10.34
C THR A 208 9.21 0.60 -11.63
N GLU A 209 8.52 1.74 -11.56
CA GLU A 209 7.87 2.39 -12.70
C GLU A 209 8.76 3.43 -13.41
N HIS A 210 10.09 3.37 -13.25
CA HIS A 210 10.97 4.38 -13.84
C HIS A 210 10.95 4.34 -15.38
N ARG A 211 10.90 5.51 -16.04
CA ARG A 211 10.80 5.61 -17.50
C ARG A 211 12.04 5.11 -18.24
N LEU A 212 13.22 5.37 -17.69
CA LEU A 212 14.52 5.07 -18.32
C LEU A 212 15.24 3.86 -17.73
N TRP A 213 14.83 3.41 -16.55
CA TRP A 213 15.53 2.39 -15.76
C TRP A 213 14.57 1.25 -15.49
N CYS A 214 15.10 0.03 -15.47
CA CYS A 214 14.44 -1.13 -14.89
C CYS A 214 14.97 -1.28 -13.47
N ASN A 215 14.04 -1.38 -12.51
CA ASN A 215 14.33 -1.71 -11.12
C ASN A 215 13.32 -2.77 -10.71
N GLU A 216 13.77 -4.00 -10.50
CA GLU A 216 12.88 -5.13 -10.24
C GLU A 216 13.40 -5.94 -9.05
N LEU A 217 12.53 -6.21 -8.09
CA LEU A 217 12.81 -7.13 -6.99
C LEU A 217 12.39 -8.53 -7.43
N SER A 218 13.24 -9.52 -7.24
CA SER A 218 12.91 -10.93 -7.50
C SER A 218 11.76 -11.41 -6.61
N GLU A 219 11.04 -12.44 -7.05
CA GLU A 219 9.90 -13.00 -6.32
C GLU A 219 10.27 -13.48 -4.89
N ASP A 220 11.48 -14.00 -4.71
CA ASP A 220 12.02 -14.42 -3.40
C ASP A 220 12.54 -13.25 -2.54
N GLY A 221 12.53 -12.02 -3.08
CA GLY A 221 13.04 -10.81 -2.43
C GLY A 221 14.55 -10.78 -2.24
N MET A 222 15.30 -11.70 -2.84
CA MET A 222 16.75 -11.83 -2.63
C MET A 222 17.59 -10.96 -3.57
N PHE A 223 17.04 -10.56 -4.72
CA PHE A 223 17.79 -9.82 -5.74
C PHE A 223 17.03 -8.58 -6.20
N ILE A 224 17.75 -7.48 -6.41
CA ILE A 224 17.27 -6.33 -7.17
C ILE A 224 18.06 -6.21 -8.46
N TYR A 225 17.35 -6.15 -9.57
CA TYR A 225 17.91 -5.96 -10.90
C TYR A 225 17.82 -4.48 -11.29
N GLU A 226 18.96 -3.84 -11.50
CA GLU A 226 19.06 -2.43 -11.92
C GLU A 226 19.77 -2.34 -13.28
N TYR A 227 19.09 -1.78 -14.28
CA TYR A 227 19.71 -1.52 -15.59
C TYR A 227 18.96 -0.47 -16.43
N PRO A 228 19.64 0.24 -17.34
CA PRO A 228 18.98 1.10 -18.32
C PRO A 228 18.08 0.27 -19.25
N LYS A 229 16.88 0.77 -19.52
CA LYS A 229 15.98 0.15 -20.53
C LYS A 229 16.62 0.17 -21.93
N ALA A 230 17.40 1.21 -22.24
CA ALA A 230 18.21 1.30 -23.45
C ALA A 230 19.42 0.34 -23.36
N GLU A 231 19.40 -0.71 -24.16
CA GLU A 231 20.38 -1.80 -24.11
C GLU A 231 21.83 -1.34 -24.34
N ASN A 232 22.03 -0.42 -25.28
CA ASN A 232 23.35 0.15 -25.59
C ASN A 232 24.01 0.91 -24.42
N LYS A 233 23.26 1.24 -23.36
CA LYS A 233 23.78 1.89 -22.16
C LYS A 233 24.12 0.91 -21.02
N ARG A 234 23.70 -0.35 -21.11
CA ARG A 234 23.84 -1.34 -20.02
C ARG A 234 25.30 -1.64 -19.68
N THR A 235 26.12 -1.94 -20.69
CA THR A 235 27.55 -2.27 -20.49
C THR A 235 28.31 -1.13 -19.83
N ALA A 236 28.09 0.11 -20.26
CA ALA A 236 28.74 1.29 -19.67
C ALA A 236 28.30 1.50 -18.22
N HIS A 237 27.01 1.34 -17.93
CA HIS A 237 26.47 1.42 -16.58
C HIS A 237 27.04 0.34 -15.64
N LEU A 238 27.09 -0.92 -16.10
CA LEU A 238 27.65 -2.02 -15.34
C LEU A 238 29.14 -1.78 -15.05
N LYS A 239 29.93 -1.37 -16.04
CA LYS A 239 31.35 -1.05 -15.84
C LYS A 239 31.58 0.03 -14.79
N GLN A 240 30.73 1.05 -14.76
CA GLN A 240 30.78 2.09 -13.74
C GLN A 240 30.63 1.49 -12.33
N TRP A 241 29.64 0.62 -12.12
CA TRP A 241 29.39 0.00 -10.81
C TRP A 241 30.44 -1.04 -10.42
N LEU A 242 30.97 -1.81 -11.37
CA LEU A 242 32.06 -2.76 -11.11
C LEU A 242 33.36 -2.06 -10.69
N SER A 243 33.57 -0.82 -11.14
CA SER A 243 34.76 -0.01 -10.83
C SER A 243 34.56 0.89 -9.59
N ALA A 244 33.32 0.99 -9.09
CA ALA A 244 33.00 1.81 -7.94
C ALA A 244 33.47 1.14 -6.63
N PRO A 245 33.75 1.93 -5.57
CA PRO A 245 33.91 1.38 -4.23
C PRO A 245 32.68 0.57 -3.81
N GLU A 246 32.89 -0.40 -2.91
CA GLU A 246 31.77 -1.18 -2.37
C GLU A 246 30.81 -0.27 -1.59
N GLU A 247 29.54 -0.43 -1.90
CA GLU A 247 28.44 0.35 -1.37
C GLU A 247 27.36 -0.60 -0.87
N THR A 248 26.92 -0.39 0.37
CA THR A 248 25.81 -1.10 0.99
C THR A 248 24.55 -0.24 0.90
N ARG A 249 23.48 -0.83 0.36
CA ARG A 249 22.22 -0.13 0.07
C ARG A 249 21.11 -0.57 1.01
N ILE A 250 20.69 0.34 1.89
CA ILE A 250 19.47 0.19 2.69
C ILE A 250 18.31 0.57 1.78
N THR A 251 17.54 -0.43 1.33
CA THR A 251 16.68 -0.25 0.17
C THR A 251 15.21 -0.09 0.54
N PHE A 252 14.63 1.02 0.09
CA PHE A 252 13.21 1.34 0.20
C PHE A 252 12.57 1.34 -1.19
N LEU A 253 12.04 0.20 -1.62
CA LEU A 253 11.45 0.07 -2.95
C LEU A 253 10.15 0.88 -3.04
N ARG A 254 10.05 1.76 -4.05
CA ARG A 254 8.81 2.49 -4.31
C ARG A 254 7.79 1.55 -4.94
N TYR A 255 6.59 1.53 -4.39
CA TYR A 255 5.43 0.87 -4.99
C TYR A 255 4.20 1.77 -4.93
N LYS A 256 3.19 1.41 -5.71
CA LYS A 256 1.91 2.10 -5.78
C LYS A 256 0.81 1.12 -5.40
N ASP A 257 -0.09 1.51 -4.50
CA ASP A 257 -1.25 0.69 -4.14
C ASP A 257 -2.44 0.91 -5.09
N ASP A 258 -3.54 0.19 -4.84
CA ASP A 258 -4.76 0.25 -5.66
C ASP A 258 -5.52 1.57 -5.58
N LEU A 259 -5.27 2.39 -4.54
CA LEU A 259 -5.81 3.76 -4.41
C LEU A 259 -4.84 4.80 -5.01
N GLY A 260 -3.70 4.33 -5.51
CA GLY A 260 -2.68 5.15 -6.12
C GLY A 260 -1.80 5.91 -5.13
N PHE A 261 -1.80 5.55 -3.85
CA PHE A 261 -0.78 5.98 -2.92
C PHE A 261 0.56 5.43 -3.32
N CYS A 262 1.59 6.26 -3.23
CA CYS A 262 2.96 5.83 -3.38
C CYS A 262 3.54 5.62 -1.99
N PHE A 263 4.12 4.45 -1.78
CA PHE A 263 4.84 4.12 -0.56
C PHE A 263 6.24 3.66 -0.89
N TYR A 264 7.11 3.73 0.11
CA TYR A 264 8.49 3.30 0.07
C TYR A 264 8.65 2.21 1.13
N ARG A 265 8.75 0.95 0.68
CA ARG A 265 8.83 -0.22 1.56
C ARG A 265 10.27 -0.63 1.78
N PHE A 266 10.66 -0.86 3.02
CA PHE A 266 11.95 -1.49 3.30
C PHE A 266 11.97 -2.92 2.78
N VAL A 267 12.87 -3.23 1.85
CA VAL A 267 12.99 -4.56 1.22
C VAL A 267 14.29 -5.28 1.60
N GLY A 268 15.15 -4.63 2.39
CA GLY A 268 16.38 -5.19 2.92
C GLY A 268 17.61 -4.33 2.68
N VAL A 269 18.75 -4.90 3.07
CA VAL A 269 20.08 -4.34 2.86
C VAL A 269 20.77 -5.13 1.76
N PHE A 270 21.32 -4.46 0.77
CA PHE A 270 21.84 -5.08 -0.46
C PHE A 270 23.26 -4.65 -0.78
N ASN A 271 24.04 -5.58 -1.36
CA ASN A 271 25.36 -5.33 -1.94
C ASN A 271 25.39 -5.78 -3.41
N LEU A 272 26.28 -5.23 -4.22
CA LEU A 272 26.43 -5.64 -5.62
C LEU A 272 27.04 -7.04 -5.71
N ASN A 273 26.31 -8.00 -6.28
CA ASN A 273 26.85 -9.31 -6.65
C ASN A 273 27.57 -9.18 -8.01
N LYS A 274 28.89 -8.96 -7.97
CA LYS A 274 29.71 -8.71 -9.16
C LYS A 274 29.67 -9.87 -10.16
N GLU A 275 29.74 -11.10 -9.68
CA GLU A 275 29.75 -12.31 -10.54
C GLU A 275 28.43 -12.45 -11.32
N LYS A 276 27.31 -12.39 -10.60
CA LYS A 276 25.97 -12.46 -11.20
C LYS A 276 25.70 -11.26 -12.11
N SER A 277 26.19 -10.09 -11.74
CA SER A 277 26.09 -8.88 -12.56
C SER A 277 26.81 -9.01 -13.90
N ILE A 278 28.01 -9.57 -13.92
CA ILE A 278 28.77 -9.85 -15.14
C ILE A 278 28.04 -10.89 -15.99
N LYS A 279 27.58 -11.99 -15.36
CA LYS A 279 26.88 -13.08 -16.05
C LYS A 279 25.59 -12.60 -16.73
N GLU A 280 24.85 -11.70 -16.10
CA GLU A 280 23.54 -11.23 -16.60
C GLU A 280 23.59 -9.89 -17.34
N ASN A 281 24.77 -9.25 -17.44
CA ASN A 281 24.99 -7.93 -18.07
C ASN A 281 24.03 -6.84 -17.54
N LYS A 282 23.80 -6.83 -16.22
CA LYS A 282 23.01 -5.85 -15.47
C LYS A 282 23.55 -5.75 -14.04
N CYS A 283 23.26 -4.67 -13.32
CA CYS A 283 23.61 -4.60 -11.90
C CYS A 283 22.65 -5.49 -11.12
N VAL A 284 23.19 -6.51 -10.46
CA VAL A 284 22.43 -7.44 -9.62
C VAL A 284 22.83 -7.19 -8.19
N TRP A 285 21.90 -6.65 -7.41
CA TRP A 285 22.07 -6.38 -6.00
C TRP A 285 21.50 -7.55 -5.21
N GLU A 286 22.31 -8.18 -4.35
CA GLU A 286 21.90 -9.32 -3.54
C GLU A 286 21.65 -8.89 -2.10
N ARG A 287 20.55 -9.38 -1.52
CA ARG A 287 20.15 -9.08 -0.16
C ARG A 287 21.11 -9.76 0.82
N VAL A 288 21.82 -8.96 1.60
CA VAL A 288 22.75 -9.41 2.64
C VAL A 288 22.14 -9.36 4.05
N SER A 289 21.04 -8.62 4.23
CA SER A 289 20.27 -8.62 5.47
C SER A 289 18.80 -8.27 5.21
N ASN A 290 17.89 -8.89 5.97
CA ASN A 290 16.48 -8.53 6.04
C ASN A 290 16.16 -7.56 7.20
N THR A 291 17.18 -7.13 7.95
CA THR A 291 17.05 -6.18 9.05
C THR A 291 18.10 -5.06 8.96
N TYR A 292 17.79 -3.91 9.56
CA TYR A 292 18.72 -2.80 9.70
C TYR A 292 18.50 -2.08 11.02
N GLN A 293 19.57 -1.84 11.78
CA GLN A 293 19.51 -1.09 13.05
C GLN A 293 19.59 0.41 12.79
N LEU A 294 18.61 1.16 13.30
CA LEU A 294 18.56 2.61 13.23
C LEU A 294 19.31 3.18 14.45
N ASN A 295 20.43 3.83 14.21
CA ASN A 295 21.21 4.51 15.25
C ASN A 295 21.00 6.03 15.13
N VAL A 296 19.77 6.48 15.39
CA VAL A 296 19.33 7.88 15.21
C VAL A 296 18.82 8.46 16.51
#